data_AF-A0A2D2DLQ8-F1
#
_entry.id   AF-A0A2D2DLQ8-F1
#
_cell.length_a   1.000
_cell.length_b   1.000
_cell.length_c   1.000
_cell.angle_alpha   90.00
_cell.angle_beta   90.00
_cell.angle_gamma   90.00
#
_symmetry.space_group_name_H-M   'P 1'
#
loop_
_entity.id
_entity.type
_entity.pdbx_description
1 polymer ?
#
loop_
_entity_poly.entity_id
_entity_poly.type
_entity_poly.pdbx_seq_one_letter_code
_entity_poly.pdbx_strand_id
1 'polypeptide(L)'
;MVSETFEQVLSAAQADGSLNPAWKKLVNTRFFVPVRSASGSAASSAELHLTDAAGDGKRSILVAEVREQAEPQQGSVLTSLRGHDLVRMLQPGAGIRIALSDRVFEIASDRVEWLRKGIDASLAKAAAKASAAASAAAPAPTPAAAPVPVRAAEPVRAPAPVIPDKAAPARTSVRRPAAATLDVAALEPRSVVMPNIGLALFVPAAWGESSTPGGLRFQDKQSGTLLELTGSLRPNVSLTQWMSNRIGMVQQQMPCLTQDGVAVDINGEGWGERIEGKAAEFSGTFPGDKAPSRFLLACLRIEGTVVAITIRAPAAAFEQHRAVYQWLLGRVNIKPVAAELYSMAAASGGASINALEAGVYSVSAASMGGEAVAQREADGEPGMVGLSMKGRMGRLRAMAYSIPLFIATFVGGIAAALVGFSAGVAVYVVGGLVAIAILYLSIRLMVLRMHDVNLSGKWLIGLFAAMMLMGAFDKKEFMAVALALFSFGTMLVYCLVPGTDGENGYGDATGPDSTLVKVGAGLFILMYGVTLLGQLT
;
A
#
# COMPACT_ATOMS: atom_id res chain seq x y z
N MET A 1 11.45 16.61 -9.23
CA MET A 1 11.69 18.00 -8.80
C MET A 1 11.75 18.00 -7.29
N VAL A 2 12.85 18.46 -6.70
CA VAL A 2 12.96 18.60 -5.24
C VAL A 2 12.02 19.74 -4.84
N SER A 3 11.09 19.50 -3.92
CA SER A 3 10.25 20.59 -3.41
C SER A 3 11.12 21.56 -2.63
N GLU A 4 11.00 22.86 -2.91
CA GLU A 4 11.73 23.90 -2.17
C GLU A 4 11.45 23.80 -0.66
N THR A 5 12.45 24.02 0.19
CA THR A 5 12.26 24.01 1.65
C THR A 5 11.50 25.26 2.10
N PHE A 6 10.93 25.25 3.31
CA PHE A 6 10.30 26.45 3.87
C PHE A 6 11.30 27.61 3.96
N GLU A 7 12.54 27.31 4.34
CA GLU A 7 13.64 28.28 4.43
C GLU A 7 13.95 28.98 3.10
N GLN A 8 13.98 28.22 2.00
CA GLN A 8 14.19 28.78 0.66
C GLN A 8 13.05 29.72 0.27
N VAL A 9 11.80 29.28 0.46
CA VAL A 9 10.61 30.08 0.14
C VAL A 9 10.53 31.34 1.02
N LEU A 10 10.86 31.22 2.31
CA LEU A 10 10.87 32.34 3.24
C LEU A 10 11.94 33.38 2.85
N SER A 11 13.13 32.94 2.47
CA SER A 11 14.21 33.84 2.06
C SER A 11 13.86 34.57 0.77
N ALA A 12 13.29 33.89 -0.22
CA ALA A 12 12.78 34.53 -1.43
C ALA A 12 11.66 35.54 -1.14
N ALA A 13 10.70 35.16 -0.30
CA ALA A 13 9.58 36.01 0.12
C ALA A 13 10.04 37.28 0.86
N GLN A 14 11.10 37.19 1.67
CA GLN A 14 11.73 38.34 2.33
C GLN A 14 12.43 39.26 1.31
N ALA A 15 13.16 38.69 0.35
CA ALA A 15 13.81 39.47 -0.71
C ALA A 15 12.79 40.23 -1.59
N ASP A 16 11.65 39.60 -1.87
CA ASP A 16 10.56 40.17 -2.66
C ASP A 16 9.67 41.16 -1.88
N GLY A 17 9.91 41.33 -0.57
CA GLY A 17 9.10 42.20 0.30
C GLY A 17 7.66 41.70 0.55
N SER A 18 7.36 40.43 0.24
CA SER A 18 6.02 39.85 0.36
C SER A 18 6.08 38.47 1.00
N LEU A 19 5.57 38.34 2.22
CA LEU A 19 5.56 37.08 2.97
C LEU A 19 4.42 36.11 2.57
N ASN A 20 3.58 36.48 1.60
CA ASN A 20 2.45 35.64 1.17
C ASN A 20 2.86 34.23 0.69
N PRO A 21 3.92 34.05 -0.11
CA PRO A 21 4.40 32.72 -0.48
C PRO A 21 4.84 31.90 0.73
N ALA A 22 5.54 32.54 1.68
CA ALA A 22 5.99 31.89 2.91
C ALA A 22 4.81 31.44 3.78
N TRP A 23 3.75 32.24 3.92
CA TRP A 23 2.55 31.83 4.65
C TRP A 23 1.83 30.64 4.02
N LYS A 24 1.71 30.65 2.69
CA LYS A 24 1.14 29.50 1.96
C LYS A 24 1.99 28.25 2.16
N LYS A 25 3.32 28.39 2.15
CA LYS A 25 4.25 27.28 2.39
C LYS A 25 4.14 26.77 3.83
N LEU A 26 4.18 27.66 4.82
CA LEU A 26 4.07 27.34 6.24
C LEU A 26 2.88 26.43 6.55
N VAL A 27 1.69 26.80 6.08
CA VAL A 27 0.42 26.05 6.31
C VAL A 27 0.50 24.60 5.80
N ASN A 28 1.32 24.35 4.78
CA ASN A 28 1.47 23.05 4.12
C ASN A 28 2.76 22.30 4.51
N THR A 29 3.71 22.95 5.17
CA THR A 29 4.94 22.33 5.66
C THR A 29 4.67 21.51 6.92
N ARG A 30 5.39 20.40 7.08
CA ARG A 30 5.43 19.65 8.35
C ARG A 30 6.60 20.16 9.19
N PHE A 31 6.32 20.44 10.45
CA PHE A 31 7.32 20.88 11.42
C PHE A 31 7.45 19.84 12.54
N PHE A 32 8.66 19.69 13.07
CA PHE A 32 8.92 19.03 14.33
C PHE A 32 8.66 20.02 15.46
N VAL A 33 7.82 19.60 16.41
CA VAL A 33 7.25 20.43 17.45
C VAL A 33 7.45 19.75 18.80
N PRO A 34 8.00 20.44 19.82
CA PRO A 34 8.15 19.89 21.16
C PRO A 34 6.80 19.84 21.87
N VAL A 35 6.46 18.66 22.39
CA VAL A 35 5.27 18.43 23.21
C VAL A 35 5.65 17.89 24.58
N ARG A 36 4.91 18.33 25.60
CA ARG A 36 5.00 17.82 26.97
C ARG A 36 3.88 16.81 27.21
N SER A 37 4.22 15.70 27.83
CA SER A 37 3.22 14.79 28.38
C SER A 37 2.61 15.45 29.61
N ALA A 38 1.30 15.71 29.60
CA ALA A 38 0.60 16.23 30.77
C ALA A 38 0.71 15.22 31.93
N SER A 39 1.58 15.51 32.89
CA SER A 39 1.78 14.70 34.09
C SER A 39 0.45 14.54 34.84
N GLY A 40 -0.15 13.34 34.81
CA GLY A 40 -1.32 12.97 35.61
C GLY A 40 -2.68 13.04 34.90
N SER A 41 -2.73 13.42 33.61
CA SER A 41 -3.93 13.31 32.78
C SER A 41 -3.81 12.10 31.84
N ALA A 42 -4.95 11.52 31.44
CA ALA A 42 -4.99 10.41 30.49
C ALA A 42 -4.08 10.72 29.27
N ALA A 43 -3.40 9.69 28.75
CA ALA A 43 -2.31 9.77 27.77
C ALA A 43 -2.61 10.46 26.42
N SER A 44 -3.76 11.14 26.26
CA SER A 44 -4.20 11.80 25.04
C SER A 44 -3.96 13.33 25.00
N SER A 45 -3.71 14.00 26.13
CA SER A 45 -3.49 15.46 26.11
C SER A 45 -2.00 15.81 26.00
N ALA A 46 -1.45 15.72 24.78
CA ALA A 46 -0.14 16.29 24.49
C ALA A 46 -0.24 17.83 24.48
N GLU A 47 0.44 18.49 25.41
CA GLU A 47 0.45 19.96 25.48
C GLU A 47 1.66 20.50 24.70
N LEU A 48 1.42 21.52 23.86
CA LEU A 48 2.49 22.20 23.14
C LEU A 48 3.43 22.88 24.14
N HIS A 49 4.74 22.62 24.01
CA HIS A 49 5.71 23.22 24.93
C HIS A 49 6.00 24.67 24.53
N LEU A 50 5.35 25.60 25.22
CA LEU A 50 5.58 27.03 25.06
C LEU A 50 6.70 27.53 25.96
N THR A 51 7.54 28.43 25.43
CA THR A 51 8.64 29.09 26.14
C THR A 51 8.53 30.61 26.05
N ASP A 52 8.89 31.28 27.13
CA ASP A 52 9.09 32.73 27.16
C ASP A 52 10.58 33.01 26.99
N ALA A 53 11.02 33.09 25.73
CA ALA A 53 12.44 33.20 25.40
C ALA A 53 13.01 34.60 25.69
N ALA A 54 12.17 35.64 25.68
CA ALA A 54 12.57 37.03 25.87
C ALA A 54 12.36 37.52 27.32
N GLY A 55 11.64 36.76 28.15
CA GLY A 55 11.26 37.18 29.51
C GLY A 55 10.23 38.31 29.50
N ASP A 56 9.55 38.54 28.38
CA ASP A 56 8.57 39.62 28.18
C ASP A 56 7.13 39.17 28.44
N GLY A 57 6.95 37.93 28.93
CA GLY A 57 5.66 37.29 29.15
C GLY A 57 5.02 36.75 27.86
N LYS A 58 5.62 36.96 26.69
CA LYS A 58 5.09 36.43 25.42
C LYS A 58 5.58 35.01 25.20
N ARG A 59 4.63 34.08 25.32
CA ARG A 59 4.88 32.67 25.08
C ARG A 59 5.00 32.37 23.59
N SER A 60 6.00 31.60 23.21
CA SER A 60 6.21 31.16 21.83
C SER A 60 6.63 29.69 21.77
N ILE A 61 6.37 29.04 20.65
CA ILE A 61 6.85 27.66 20.40
C ILE A 61 8.01 27.65 19.41
N LEU A 62 9.08 26.92 19.73
CA LEU A 62 10.18 26.67 18.80
C LEU A 62 9.85 25.44 17.94
N VAL A 63 9.86 25.59 16.62
CA VAL A 63 9.59 24.51 15.65
C VAL A 63 10.62 24.50 14.55
N ALA A 64 10.84 23.36 13.88
CA ALA A 64 11.77 23.26 12.76
C ALA A 64 11.27 22.32 11.67
N GLU A 65 11.62 22.56 10.41
CA GLU A 65 11.33 21.62 9.31
C GLU A 65 12.24 20.38 9.40
N VAL A 66 13.46 20.56 9.91
CA VAL A 66 14.48 19.52 10.10
C VAL A 66 14.53 19.12 11.57
N ARG A 67 14.48 17.82 11.88
CA ARG A 67 14.36 17.32 13.25
C ARG A 67 15.52 17.75 14.13
N GLU A 68 16.72 17.74 13.57
CA GLU A 68 17.98 18.06 14.24
C GLU A 68 18.04 19.54 14.68
N GLN A 69 17.24 20.41 14.05
CA GLN A 69 17.12 21.82 14.40
C GLN A 69 16.06 22.08 15.49
N ALA A 70 15.12 21.15 15.69
CA ALA A 70 14.19 21.20 16.80
C ALA A 70 14.87 20.59 18.03
N GLU A 71 15.65 21.37 18.77
CA GLU A 71 16.35 20.88 19.95
C GLU A 71 15.33 20.44 21.02
N PRO A 72 15.35 19.17 21.46
CA PRO A 72 14.44 18.71 22.52
C PRO A 72 14.83 19.40 23.82
N GLN A 73 13.98 20.30 24.30
CA GLN A 73 14.12 20.84 25.64
C GLN A 73 13.92 19.70 26.66
N GLN A 74 14.65 19.73 27.78
CA GLN A 74 14.63 18.67 28.79
C GLN A 74 13.19 18.23 29.12
N GLY A 75 12.89 16.94 28.87
CA GLY A 75 11.59 16.32 29.13
C GLY A 75 10.51 16.50 28.06
N SER A 76 10.83 17.09 26.90
CA SER A 76 9.91 17.19 25.75
C SER A 76 10.13 16.05 24.74
N VAL A 77 9.05 15.60 24.10
CA VAL A 77 9.08 14.67 22.96
C VAL A 77 8.81 15.48 21.70
N LEU A 78 9.52 15.18 20.60
CA LEU A 78 9.25 15.82 19.31
C LEU A 78 8.14 15.06 18.58
N THR A 79 7.14 15.78 18.10
CA THR A 79 6.09 15.27 17.20
C THR A 79 6.10 16.03 15.88
N SER A 80 5.57 15.43 14.80
CA SER A 80 5.46 16.08 13.49
C SER A 80 4.05 16.60 13.28
N LEU A 81 3.88 17.93 13.14
CA LEU A 81 2.60 18.59 12.87
C LEU A 81 2.64 19.34 11.55
N ARG A 82 1.53 19.36 10.81
CA ARG A 82 1.40 20.29 9.67
C ARG A 82 1.24 21.70 10.20
N GLY A 83 1.74 22.70 9.48
CA GLY A 83 1.72 24.09 9.94
C GLY A 83 0.31 24.62 10.24
N HIS A 84 -0.72 24.17 9.53
CA HIS A 84 -2.10 24.56 9.86
C HIS A 84 -2.61 23.93 11.16
N ASP A 85 -2.24 22.69 11.47
CA ASP A 85 -2.59 22.04 12.74
C ASP A 85 -1.87 22.73 13.89
N LEU A 86 -0.58 23.05 13.72
CA LEU A 86 0.22 23.82 14.66
C LEU A 86 -0.44 25.17 15.00
N VAL A 87 -0.83 25.95 13.99
CA VAL A 87 -1.47 27.27 14.19
C VAL A 87 -2.81 27.16 14.93
N ARG A 88 -3.58 26.10 14.68
CA ARG A 88 -4.87 25.84 15.34
C ARG A 88 -4.71 25.33 16.77
N MET A 89 -3.67 24.54 17.05
CA MET A 89 -3.38 24.00 18.39
C MET A 89 -2.76 25.02 19.34
N LEU A 90 -2.13 26.08 18.82
CA LEU A 90 -1.53 27.14 19.64
C LEU A 90 -2.58 27.92 20.45
N GLN A 91 -2.28 28.19 21.71
CA GLN A 91 -3.11 29.03 22.57
C GLN A 91 -3.22 30.47 22.01
N PRO A 92 -4.34 31.19 22.25
CA PRO A 92 -4.44 32.62 21.92
C PRO A 92 -3.29 33.42 22.53
N GLY A 93 -2.76 34.41 21.80
CA GLY A 93 -1.61 35.20 22.24
C GLY A 93 -0.22 34.52 22.13
N ALA A 94 -0.13 33.25 21.72
CA ALA A 94 1.16 32.58 21.53
C ALA A 94 1.77 32.86 20.14
N GLY A 95 3.09 33.09 20.08
CA GLY A 95 3.87 33.23 18.84
C GLY A 95 4.50 31.92 18.35
N ILE A 96 5.09 31.94 17.16
CA ILE A 96 5.87 30.81 16.60
C ILE A 96 7.29 31.28 16.30
N ARG A 97 8.29 30.49 16.71
CA ARG A 97 9.70 30.67 16.37
C ARG A 97 10.12 29.50 15.51
N ILE A 98 10.55 29.76 14.28
CA ILE A 98 10.95 28.72 13.34
C ILE A 98 12.48 28.70 13.30
N ALA A 99 13.08 27.61 13.75
CA ALA A 99 14.51 27.38 13.58
C ALA A 99 14.81 27.13 12.10
N LEU A 100 15.70 27.95 11.55
CA LEU A 100 16.28 27.81 10.22
C LEU A 100 17.75 27.38 10.36
N SER A 101 18.48 27.22 9.26
CA SER A 101 19.86 26.74 9.29
C SER A 101 20.82 27.68 10.03
N ASP A 102 20.61 29.00 9.92
CA ASP A 102 21.52 30.03 10.44
C ASP A 102 20.87 31.05 11.39
N ARG A 103 19.53 31.02 11.51
CA ARG A 103 18.77 32.01 12.30
C ARG A 103 17.42 31.46 12.77
N VAL A 104 16.75 32.21 13.62
CA VAL A 104 15.36 31.94 14.04
C VAL A 104 14.45 32.99 13.41
N PHE A 105 13.40 32.55 12.73
CA PHE A 105 12.36 33.43 12.20
C PHE A 105 11.17 33.48 13.14
N GLU A 106 10.79 34.69 13.57
CA GLU A 106 9.73 34.88 14.55
C GLU A 106 8.43 35.34 13.89
N ILE A 107 7.34 34.68 14.27
CA ILE A 107 5.96 35.01 13.89
C ILE A 107 5.26 35.48 15.15
N ALA A 108 5.01 36.79 15.20
CA ALA A 108 4.30 37.42 16.30
C ALA A 108 2.87 36.87 16.47
N SER A 109 2.34 36.93 17.68
CA SER A 109 1.06 36.32 18.05
C SER A 109 -0.13 36.90 17.29
N ASP A 110 -0.14 38.20 17.01
CA ASP A 110 -1.12 38.87 16.15
C ASP A 110 -1.16 38.27 14.73
N ARG A 111 0.02 37.93 14.20
CA ARG A 111 0.16 37.27 12.90
C ARG A 111 -0.30 35.82 12.94
N VAL A 112 -0.02 35.09 14.03
CA VAL A 112 -0.54 33.72 14.24
C VAL A 112 -2.07 33.72 14.29
N GLU A 113 -2.68 34.70 14.96
CA GLU A 113 -4.14 34.85 14.99
C GLU A 113 -4.73 35.18 13.62
N TRP A 114 -4.07 36.03 12.84
CA TRP A 114 -4.45 36.29 11.46
C TRP A 114 -4.41 35.02 10.60
N LEU A 115 -3.34 34.21 10.72
CA LEU A 115 -3.22 32.92 10.04
C LEU A 115 -4.34 31.96 10.45
N ARG A 116 -4.62 31.86 11.76
CA ARG A 116 -5.69 31.01 12.30
C ARG A 116 -7.04 31.33 11.68
N LYS A 117 -7.43 32.62 11.65
CA LYS A 117 -8.67 33.08 10.99
C LYS A 117 -8.72 32.70 9.50
N GLY A 118 -7.61 32.86 8.78
CA GLY A 118 -7.51 32.48 7.37
C GLY A 118 -7.65 30.97 7.13
N ILE A 119 -7.06 30.15 7.99
CA ILE A 119 -7.16 28.69 7.95
C ILE A 119 -8.60 28.24 8.22
N ASP A 120 -9.22 28.74 9.30
CA ASP A 120 -10.58 28.36 9.68
C ASP A 120 -11.60 28.76 8.60
N ALA A 121 -11.46 29.95 8.00
CA ALA A 121 -12.30 30.36 6.88
C ALA A 121 -12.12 29.46 5.64
N SER A 122 -10.89 29.03 5.35
CA SER A 122 -10.59 28.13 4.24
C SER A 122 -11.18 26.74 4.46
N LEU A 123 -11.08 26.20 5.68
CA LEU A 123 -11.68 24.92 6.07
C LEU A 123 -13.21 24.97 6.03
N ALA A 124 -13.83 26.05 6.53
CA ALA A 124 -15.27 26.25 6.44
C ALA A 124 -15.75 26.31 4.98
N LYS A 125 -15.02 27.00 4.10
CA LYS A 125 -15.33 27.06 2.66
C LYS A 125 -15.19 25.68 2.00
N ALA A 126 -14.17 24.91 2.37
CA ALA A 126 -13.99 23.55 1.86
C ALA A 126 -15.12 22.61 2.30
N ALA A 127 -15.53 22.69 3.58
CA ALA A 127 -16.65 21.91 4.12
C ALA A 127 -17.99 22.27 3.47
N ALA A 128 -18.25 23.56 3.23
CA ALA A 128 -19.44 24.03 2.51
C ALA A 128 -19.47 23.50 1.07
N LYS A 129 -18.32 23.55 0.36
CA LYS A 129 -18.20 23.00 -1.00
C LYS A 129 -18.42 21.48 -1.02
N ALA A 130 -17.88 20.75 -0.06
CA ALA A 130 -18.08 19.31 0.07
C ALA A 130 -19.56 18.97 0.32
N SER A 131 -20.23 19.73 1.20
CA SER A 131 -21.67 19.56 1.50
C SER A 131 -22.55 19.88 0.28
N ALA A 132 -22.22 20.91 -0.49
CA ALA A 132 -22.91 21.25 -1.73
C ALA A 132 -22.72 20.17 -2.81
N ALA A 133 -21.49 19.63 -2.96
CA ALA A 133 -21.22 18.54 -3.89
C ALA A 133 -21.98 17.25 -3.51
N ALA A 134 -22.05 16.93 -2.21
CA ALA A 134 -22.83 15.80 -1.72
C ALA A 134 -24.34 15.98 -1.99
N SER A 135 -24.86 17.20 -1.85
CA SER A 135 -26.26 17.51 -2.12
C SER A 135 -26.61 17.47 -3.61
N ALA A 136 -25.69 17.89 -4.50
CA ALA A 136 -25.88 17.87 -5.94
C ALA A 136 -25.80 16.45 -6.55
N ALA A 137 -25.14 15.52 -5.88
CA ALA A 137 -25.04 14.11 -6.29
C ALA A 137 -26.26 13.27 -5.89
N ALA A 138 -27.23 13.84 -5.18
CA ALA A 138 -28.49 13.17 -4.91
C ALA A 138 -29.29 13.03 -6.23
N PRO A 139 -29.64 11.80 -6.66
CA PRO A 139 -30.37 11.59 -7.90
C PRO A 139 -31.70 12.34 -7.86
N ALA A 140 -31.99 13.09 -8.93
CA ALA A 140 -33.26 13.79 -9.08
C ALA A 140 -34.43 12.81 -8.89
N PRO A 141 -35.47 13.17 -8.13
CA PRO A 141 -36.64 12.33 -7.98
C PRO A 141 -37.20 12.03 -9.37
N THR A 142 -37.32 10.75 -9.69
CA THR A 142 -37.86 10.27 -10.96
C THR A 142 -39.22 10.93 -11.18
N PRO A 143 -39.48 11.61 -12.32
CA PRO A 143 -40.77 12.22 -12.57
C PRO A 143 -41.85 11.14 -12.51
N ALA A 144 -42.89 11.38 -11.72
CA ALA A 144 -44.05 10.49 -11.65
C ALA A 144 -44.61 10.32 -13.07
N ALA A 145 -44.68 9.05 -13.52
CA ALA A 145 -45.15 8.71 -14.85
C ALA A 145 -46.55 9.29 -15.10
N ALA A 146 -46.71 10.00 -16.22
CA ALA A 146 -47.98 10.52 -16.66
C ALA A 146 -48.98 9.38 -16.93
N PRO A 147 -50.28 9.57 -16.63
CA PRO A 147 -51.29 8.57 -16.89
C PRO A 147 -51.49 8.37 -18.40
N VAL A 148 -51.27 7.14 -18.87
CA VAL A 148 -51.48 6.75 -20.27
C VAL A 148 -53.00 6.61 -20.54
N PRO A 149 -53.53 7.19 -21.64
CA PRO A 149 -54.95 7.12 -21.95
C PRO A 149 -55.37 5.71 -22.44
N VAL A 150 -56.47 5.23 -21.89
CA VAL A 150 -57.12 3.95 -22.22
C VAL A 150 -57.67 4.02 -23.65
N ARG A 151 -57.14 3.19 -24.56
CA ARG A 151 -57.68 2.98 -25.91
C ARG A 151 -58.55 1.73 -25.93
N ALA A 152 -59.76 1.88 -26.45
CA ALA A 152 -60.83 0.89 -26.43
C ALA A 152 -60.57 -0.33 -27.34
N ALA A 153 -60.78 -1.50 -26.73
CA ALA A 153 -61.39 -2.74 -27.22
C ALA A 153 -61.12 -3.24 -28.66
N GLU A 154 -60.46 -4.39 -28.74
CA GLU A 154 -60.70 -5.42 -29.76
C GLU A 154 -60.95 -6.79 -29.05
N PRO A 155 -61.75 -7.70 -29.66
CA PRO A 155 -62.38 -8.79 -28.94
C PRO A 155 -61.48 -10.02 -28.75
N VAL A 156 -61.45 -10.44 -27.48
CA VAL A 156 -61.30 -11.80 -26.95
C VAL A 156 -61.03 -12.90 -27.99
N ARG A 157 -59.78 -13.36 -28.06
CA ARG A 157 -59.44 -14.73 -28.45
C ARG A 157 -59.00 -15.48 -27.20
N ALA A 158 -59.55 -16.68 -27.02
CA ALA A 158 -59.37 -17.55 -25.86
C ALA A 158 -57.88 -17.78 -25.51
N PRO A 159 -57.55 -17.90 -24.22
CA PRO A 159 -56.17 -17.81 -23.73
C PRO A 159 -55.38 -19.09 -24.03
N ALA A 160 -54.22 -18.93 -24.64
CA ALA A 160 -53.11 -19.86 -24.41
C ALA A 160 -52.56 -19.61 -23.00
N PRO A 161 -52.09 -20.62 -22.27
CA PRO A 161 -51.60 -20.46 -20.91
C PRO A 161 -50.35 -19.58 -20.93
N VAL A 162 -50.52 -18.33 -20.51
CA VAL A 162 -49.42 -17.41 -20.24
C VAL A 162 -48.71 -17.94 -19.00
N ILE A 163 -47.49 -18.43 -19.21
CA ILE A 163 -46.53 -18.67 -18.14
C ILE A 163 -46.36 -17.31 -17.43
N PRO A 164 -46.71 -17.19 -16.14
CA PRO A 164 -46.57 -15.92 -15.44
C PRO A 164 -45.11 -15.52 -15.44
N ASP A 165 -44.85 -14.32 -15.98
CA ASP A 165 -43.57 -13.65 -15.84
C ASP A 165 -43.16 -13.68 -14.37
N LYS A 166 -42.02 -14.32 -14.15
CA LYS A 166 -41.38 -14.51 -12.86
C LYS A 166 -41.14 -13.14 -12.26
N ALA A 167 -42.04 -12.73 -11.37
CA ALA A 167 -41.94 -11.53 -10.58
C ALA A 167 -40.52 -11.40 -10.02
N ALA A 168 -39.89 -10.24 -10.25
CA ALA A 168 -38.63 -9.89 -9.61
C ALA A 168 -38.80 -10.17 -8.10
N PRO A 169 -37.95 -11.02 -7.50
CA PRO A 169 -38.16 -11.44 -6.13
C PRO A 169 -38.17 -10.21 -5.25
N ALA A 170 -39.30 -9.99 -4.57
CA ALA A 170 -39.42 -8.99 -3.54
C ALA A 170 -38.22 -9.16 -2.60
N ARG A 171 -37.45 -8.08 -2.40
CA ARG A 171 -36.41 -8.05 -1.37
C ARG A 171 -37.13 -8.21 -0.04
N THR A 172 -37.33 -9.45 0.40
CA THR A 172 -37.79 -9.78 1.74
C THR A 172 -36.78 -9.12 2.67
N SER A 173 -37.21 -8.04 3.33
CA SER A 173 -36.49 -7.48 4.47
C SER A 173 -36.48 -8.59 5.53
N VAL A 174 -35.41 -9.39 5.53
CA VAL A 174 -35.18 -10.42 6.54
C VAL A 174 -35.13 -9.68 7.87
N ARG A 175 -36.19 -9.83 8.66
CA ARG A 175 -36.29 -9.29 10.01
C ARG A 175 -35.09 -9.83 10.79
N ARG A 176 -34.14 -8.94 11.12
CA ARG A 176 -32.93 -9.30 11.86
C ARG A 176 -33.38 -9.94 13.19
N PRO A 177 -32.99 -11.20 13.48
CA PRO A 177 -33.32 -11.83 14.75
C PRO A 177 -32.74 -10.97 15.89
N ALA A 178 -33.46 -10.91 17.02
CA ALA A 178 -32.98 -10.22 18.21
C ALA A 178 -31.62 -10.80 18.61
N ALA A 179 -30.63 -9.93 18.85
CA ALA A 179 -29.28 -10.36 19.18
C ALA A 179 -29.29 -11.22 20.45
N ALA A 180 -28.92 -12.49 20.32
CA ALA A 180 -28.73 -13.36 21.47
C ALA A 180 -27.63 -12.77 22.37
N THR A 181 -27.85 -12.76 23.68
CA THR A 181 -26.84 -12.34 24.65
C THR A 181 -25.64 -13.28 24.58
N LEU A 182 -24.46 -12.74 24.33
CA LEU A 182 -23.22 -13.52 24.25
C LEU A 182 -22.79 -13.97 25.65
N ASP A 183 -22.70 -15.28 25.87
CA ASP A 183 -22.03 -15.84 27.05
C ASP A 183 -20.53 -15.96 26.78
N VAL A 184 -19.78 -14.96 27.25
CA VAL A 184 -18.31 -14.90 27.06
C VAL A 184 -17.61 -16.01 27.84
N ALA A 185 -18.15 -16.45 28.98
CA ALA A 185 -17.52 -17.49 29.78
C ALA A 185 -17.50 -18.84 29.04
N ALA A 186 -18.57 -19.14 28.30
CA ALA A 186 -18.67 -20.34 27.48
C ALA A 186 -17.66 -20.40 26.31
N LEU A 187 -17.05 -19.27 25.92
CA LEU A 187 -16.02 -19.23 24.88
C LEU A 187 -14.65 -19.70 25.38
N GLU A 188 -14.44 -19.76 26.69
CA GLU A 188 -13.15 -20.02 27.34
C GLU A 188 -12.01 -19.21 26.68
N PRO A 189 -12.07 -17.88 26.73
CA PRO A 189 -11.20 -17.04 25.91
C PRO A 189 -9.73 -17.18 26.32
N ARG A 190 -8.86 -17.40 25.33
CA ARG A 190 -7.41 -17.38 25.51
C ARG A 190 -6.79 -16.13 24.90
N SER A 191 -5.80 -15.57 25.59
CA SER A 191 -5.04 -14.42 25.12
C SER A 191 -4.01 -14.86 24.08
N VAL A 192 -3.97 -14.18 22.93
CA VAL A 192 -2.94 -14.37 21.91
C VAL A 192 -2.25 -13.05 21.66
N VAL A 193 -0.93 -13.10 21.49
CA VAL A 193 -0.07 -11.93 21.29
C VAL A 193 0.76 -12.12 20.02
N MET A 194 0.75 -11.11 19.15
CA MET A 194 1.64 -10.98 18.01
C MET A 194 2.75 -9.99 18.37
N PRO A 195 3.90 -10.46 18.90
CA PRO A 195 4.92 -9.58 19.48
C PRO A 195 5.54 -8.63 18.45
N ASN A 196 5.58 -9.01 17.18
CA ASN A 196 6.12 -8.21 16.08
C ASN A 196 5.34 -6.92 15.80
N ILE A 197 4.04 -6.88 16.11
CA ILE A 197 3.16 -5.73 15.89
C ILE A 197 2.46 -5.25 17.16
N GLY A 198 2.67 -5.95 18.28
CA GLY A 198 2.17 -5.58 19.60
C GLY A 198 0.70 -5.86 19.81
N LEU A 199 0.07 -6.51 18.84
CA LEU A 199 -1.33 -6.87 18.89
C LEU A 199 -1.54 -7.97 19.93
N ALA A 200 -2.49 -7.76 20.82
CA ALA A 200 -3.00 -8.72 21.77
C ALA A 200 -4.52 -8.77 21.64
N LEU A 201 -5.08 -9.97 21.57
CA LEU A 201 -6.53 -10.16 21.52
C LEU A 201 -6.91 -11.46 22.22
N PHE A 202 -8.20 -11.58 22.52
CA PHE A 202 -8.77 -12.82 23.00
C PHE A 202 -9.46 -13.56 21.86
N VAL A 203 -9.20 -14.86 21.76
CA VAL A 203 -9.86 -15.78 20.82
C VAL A 203 -10.47 -16.94 21.60
N PRO A 204 -11.58 -17.55 21.13
CA PRO A 204 -12.12 -18.75 21.76
C PRO A 204 -11.07 -19.87 21.81
N ALA A 205 -10.94 -20.57 22.94
CA ALA A 205 -9.92 -21.62 23.10
C ALA A 205 -10.07 -22.78 22.11
N ALA A 206 -11.30 -23.06 21.68
CA ALA A 206 -11.60 -24.13 20.74
C ALA A 206 -11.09 -23.88 19.30
N TRP A 207 -10.71 -22.64 18.96
CA TRP A 207 -10.26 -22.30 17.61
C TRP A 207 -8.81 -22.75 17.39
N GLY A 208 -8.58 -23.51 16.31
CA GLY A 208 -7.24 -23.97 15.93
C GLY A 208 -6.38 -22.81 15.47
N GLU A 209 -5.16 -22.70 15.97
CA GLU A 209 -4.21 -21.64 15.61
C GLU A 209 -3.18 -22.15 14.59
N SER A 210 -2.83 -21.30 13.65
CA SER A 210 -1.74 -21.51 12.70
C SER A 210 -1.02 -20.19 12.42
N SER A 211 0.30 -20.24 12.26
CA SER A 211 1.08 -19.06 11.89
C SER A 211 1.05 -18.87 10.38
N THR A 212 1.01 -17.61 9.94
CA THR A 212 1.16 -17.22 8.54
C THR A 212 2.34 -16.25 8.40
N PRO A 213 2.95 -16.12 7.21
CA PRO A 213 3.92 -15.05 6.98
C PRO A 213 3.32 -13.68 7.37
N GLY A 214 3.91 -13.04 8.37
CA GLY A 214 3.45 -11.74 8.88
C GLY A 214 2.13 -11.75 9.68
N GLY A 215 1.60 -12.91 10.07
CA GLY A 215 0.28 -12.99 10.67
C GLY A 215 0.00 -14.22 11.53
N LEU A 216 -1.22 -14.24 12.08
CA LEU A 216 -1.81 -15.41 12.73
C LEU A 216 -3.16 -15.73 12.09
N ARG A 217 -3.48 -17.01 12.01
CA ARG A 217 -4.76 -17.51 11.52
C ARG A 217 -5.39 -18.42 12.57
N PHE A 218 -6.68 -18.21 12.80
CA PHE A 218 -7.51 -19.04 13.65
C PHE A 218 -8.66 -19.64 12.86
N GLN A 219 -8.95 -20.91 13.09
CA GLN A 219 -10.03 -21.62 12.42
C GLN A 219 -10.94 -22.30 13.41
N ASP A 220 -12.23 -22.02 13.30
CA ASP A 220 -13.29 -22.80 13.93
C ASP A 220 -13.75 -23.90 12.96
N LYS A 221 -13.41 -25.15 13.27
CA LYS A 221 -13.80 -26.29 12.44
C LYS A 221 -15.31 -26.55 12.44
N GLN A 222 -16.02 -26.17 13.51
CA GLN A 222 -17.45 -26.46 13.63
C GLN A 222 -18.28 -25.50 12.80
N SER A 223 -17.99 -24.19 12.86
CA SER A 223 -18.73 -23.19 12.10
C SER A 223 -18.14 -22.89 10.72
N GLY A 224 -16.91 -23.33 10.46
CA GLY A 224 -16.15 -22.92 9.28
C GLY A 224 -15.68 -21.47 9.33
N THR A 225 -15.70 -20.83 10.51
CA THR A 225 -15.17 -19.47 10.69
C THR A 225 -13.65 -19.49 10.55
N LEU A 226 -13.13 -18.53 9.79
CA LEU A 226 -11.71 -18.25 9.64
C LEU A 226 -11.45 -16.80 10.07
N LEU A 227 -10.55 -16.61 11.03
CA LEU A 227 -10.05 -15.32 11.49
C LEU A 227 -8.58 -15.20 11.10
N GLU A 228 -8.20 -14.14 10.41
CA GLU A 228 -6.80 -13.83 10.12
C GLU A 228 -6.42 -12.45 10.66
N LEU A 229 -5.20 -12.37 11.17
CA LEU A 229 -4.62 -11.17 11.75
C LEU A 229 -3.32 -10.86 11.02
N THR A 230 -3.21 -9.66 10.49
CA THR A 230 -2.00 -9.15 9.84
C THR A 230 -1.73 -7.74 10.32
N GLY A 231 -0.46 -7.35 10.42
CA GLY A 231 -0.12 -5.97 10.81
C GLY A 231 1.22 -5.54 10.26
N SER A 232 1.37 -4.23 10.06
CA SER A 232 2.58 -3.61 9.53
C SER A 232 2.81 -2.24 10.13
N LEU A 233 4.06 -1.80 10.11
CA LEU A 233 4.47 -0.49 10.59
C LEU A 233 4.38 0.53 9.45
N ARG A 234 3.46 1.47 9.55
CA ARG A 234 3.09 2.47 8.52
C ARG A 234 2.76 3.84 9.14
N PRO A 235 3.74 4.61 9.63
CA PRO A 235 3.48 5.87 10.35
C PRO A 235 2.83 6.96 9.50
N ASN A 236 3.03 6.91 8.19
CA ASN A 236 2.51 7.91 7.26
C ASN A 236 1.16 7.54 6.64
N VAL A 237 0.60 6.37 6.99
CA VAL A 237 -0.68 5.92 6.43
C VAL A 237 -1.79 6.22 7.44
N SER A 238 -2.79 6.99 7.01
CA SER A 238 -4.01 7.23 7.81
C SER A 238 -4.91 5.99 7.81
N LEU A 239 -5.77 5.85 8.83
CA LEU A 239 -6.70 4.72 8.88
C LEU A 239 -7.63 4.68 7.66
N THR A 240 -8.15 5.82 7.23
CA THR A 240 -9.02 5.90 6.05
C THR A 240 -8.30 5.46 4.77
N GLN A 241 -7.05 5.89 4.59
CA GLN A 241 -6.24 5.46 3.45
C GLN A 241 -5.97 3.95 3.51
N TRP A 242 -5.59 3.43 4.68
CA TRP A 242 -5.36 2.00 4.88
C TRP A 242 -6.63 1.18 4.58
N MET A 243 -7.77 1.61 5.11
CA MET A 243 -9.06 0.97 4.86
C MET A 243 -9.43 0.99 3.38
N SER A 244 -9.25 2.13 2.69
CA SER A 244 -9.52 2.24 1.26
C SER A 244 -8.65 1.29 0.44
N ASN A 245 -7.35 1.18 0.76
CA ASN A 245 -6.45 0.25 0.09
C ASN A 245 -6.92 -1.19 0.30
N ARG A 246 -7.23 -1.58 1.54
CA ARG A 246 -7.66 -2.95 1.86
C ARG A 246 -9.00 -3.32 1.21
N ILE A 247 -9.95 -2.39 1.12
CA ILE A 247 -11.20 -2.60 0.37
C ILE A 247 -10.89 -2.81 -1.12
N GLY A 248 -10.03 -1.97 -1.72
CA GLY A 248 -9.62 -2.12 -3.12
C GLY A 248 -8.96 -3.47 -3.39
N MET A 249 -8.09 -3.93 -2.49
CA MET A 249 -7.49 -5.27 -2.57
C MET A 249 -8.54 -6.38 -2.52
N VAL A 250 -9.50 -6.32 -1.58
CA VAL A 250 -10.58 -7.32 -1.49
C VAL A 250 -11.39 -7.34 -2.79
N GLN A 251 -11.76 -6.18 -3.33
CA GLN A 251 -12.52 -6.11 -4.59
C GLN A 251 -11.73 -6.67 -5.79
N GLN A 252 -10.43 -6.41 -5.86
CA GLN A 252 -9.57 -6.88 -6.94
C GLN A 252 -9.27 -8.39 -6.83
N GLN A 253 -8.94 -8.88 -5.64
CA GLN A 253 -8.51 -10.26 -5.40
C GLN A 253 -9.68 -11.22 -5.16
N MET A 254 -10.82 -10.70 -4.70
CA MET A 254 -12.03 -11.47 -4.39
C MET A 254 -13.23 -10.87 -5.14
N PRO A 255 -13.23 -10.90 -6.49
CA PRO A 255 -14.30 -10.32 -7.30
C PRO A 255 -15.67 -11.00 -7.09
N CYS A 256 -15.70 -12.15 -6.42
CA CYS A 256 -16.92 -12.84 -6.00
C CYS A 256 -17.62 -12.18 -4.80
N LEU A 257 -16.97 -11.20 -4.15
CA LEU A 257 -17.51 -10.47 -3.00
C LEU A 257 -18.03 -9.10 -3.42
N THR A 258 -19.17 -8.71 -2.84
CA THR A 258 -19.77 -7.38 -2.96
C THR A 258 -19.78 -6.72 -1.60
N GLN A 259 -19.38 -5.45 -1.52
CA GLN A 259 -19.36 -4.71 -0.25
C GLN A 259 -20.78 -4.39 0.24
N ASP A 260 -21.05 -4.71 1.50
CA ASP A 260 -22.32 -4.48 2.18
C ASP A 260 -22.34 -3.10 2.85
N GLY A 261 -22.51 -2.06 2.03
CA GLY A 261 -22.59 -0.67 2.52
C GLY A 261 -21.24 0.00 2.74
N VAL A 262 -21.25 1.15 3.42
CA VAL A 262 -20.04 1.94 3.67
C VAL A 262 -19.27 1.40 4.87
N ALA A 263 -17.95 1.63 4.89
CA ALA A 263 -17.14 1.31 6.06
C ALA A 263 -17.63 2.11 7.28
N VAL A 264 -17.78 1.43 8.41
CA VAL A 264 -18.25 1.99 9.68
C VAL A 264 -17.11 2.14 10.66
N ASP A 265 -17.16 3.17 11.51
CA ASP A 265 -16.22 3.28 12.62
C ASP A 265 -16.53 2.21 13.67
N ILE A 266 -15.49 1.57 14.18
CA ILE A 266 -15.58 0.62 15.28
C ILE A 266 -14.81 1.17 16.47
N ASN A 267 -15.31 0.89 17.66
CA ASN A 267 -14.69 1.28 18.92
C ASN A 267 -14.55 0.03 19.79
N GLY A 268 -13.53 0.02 20.63
CA GLY A 268 -13.29 -1.04 21.60
C GLY A 268 -13.09 -0.50 23.01
N GLU A 269 -13.14 -1.41 23.96
CA GLU A 269 -12.98 -1.12 25.37
C GLU A 269 -11.53 -0.70 25.65
N GLY A 270 -11.37 0.48 26.25
CA GLY A 270 -10.04 1.02 26.57
C GLY A 270 -9.25 1.55 25.37
N TRP A 271 -9.87 1.66 24.18
CA TRP A 271 -9.22 2.22 23.00
C TRP A 271 -8.89 3.71 23.16
N GLY A 272 -9.84 4.48 23.72
CA GLY A 272 -9.73 5.94 23.81
C GLY A 272 -9.44 6.57 22.45
N GLU A 273 -8.61 7.62 22.43
CA GLU A 273 -8.11 8.24 21.19
C GLU A 273 -6.88 7.52 20.62
N ARG A 274 -6.37 6.49 21.31
CA ARG A 274 -5.15 5.77 20.93
C ARG A 274 -5.36 4.84 19.75
N ILE A 275 -6.55 4.25 19.65
CA ILE A 275 -6.88 3.25 18.64
C ILE A 275 -8.02 3.76 17.78
N GLU A 276 -7.71 4.00 16.52
CA GLU A 276 -8.71 4.26 15.49
C GLU A 276 -9.09 2.92 14.84
N GLY A 277 -10.38 2.65 14.63
CA GLY A 277 -10.83 1.44 13.95
C GLY A 277 -11.96 1.70 12.94
N LYS A 278 -11.88 1.01 11.80
CA LYS A 278 -12.94 0.99 10.76
C LYS A 278 -13.20 -0.43 10.31
N ALA A 279 -14.45 -0.77 10.03
CA ALA A 279 -14.85 -2.07 9.52
C ALA A 279 -15.73 -1.98 8.27
N ALA A 280 -15.60 -2.94 7.36
CA ALA A 280 -16.46 -3.11 6.19
C ALA A 280 -16.86 -4.58 6.07
N GLU A 281 -18.14 -4.81 5.80
CA GLU A 281 -18.68 -6.15 5.54
C GLU A 281 -18.81 -6.35 4.02
N PHE A 282 -18.68 -7.61 3.61
CA PHE A 282 -18.86 -8.07 2.25
C PHE A 282 -19.67 -9.37 2.24
N SER A 283 -20.42 -9.57 1.16
CA SER A 283 -21.20 -10.78 0.90
C SER A 283 -20.83 -11.36 -0.45
N GLY A 284 -20.81 -12.69 -0.54
CA GLY A 284 -20.62 -13.38 -1.81
C GLY A 284 -20.44 -14.88 -1.59
N THR A 285 -20.03 -15.59 -2.64
CA THR A 285 -19.73 -17.02 -2.56
C THR A 285 -18.31 -17.25 -3.02
N PHE A 286 -17.44 -17.72 -2.12
CA PHE A 286 -16.06 -18.01 -2.49
C PHE A 286 -16.00 -19.21 -3.43
N PRO A 287 -15.00 -19.30 -4.33
CA PRO A 287 -14.79 -20.47 -5.16
C PRO A 287 -14.68 -21.75 -4.30
N GLY A 288 -15.54 -22.73 -4.58
CA GLY A 288 -15.60 -24.00 -3.84
C GLY A 288 -16.60 -24.02 -2.69
N ASP A 289 -17.09 -22.86 -2.21
CA ASP A 289 -18.14 -22.83 -1.20
C ASP A 289 -19.50 -23.20 -1.81
N LYS A 290 -20.28 -24.02 -1.11
CA LYS A 290 -21.64 -24.42 -1.53
C LYS A 290 -22.72 -23.41 -1.13
N ALA A 291 -22.39 -22.47 -0.24
CA ALA A 291 -23.32 -21.53 0.34
C ALA A 291 -22.72 -20.11 0.34
N PRO A 292 -23.55 -19.06 0.40
CA PRO A 292 -23.07 -17.70 0.59
C PRO A 292 -22.27 -17.57 1.88
N SER A 293 -21.25 -16.75 1.82
CA SER A 293 -20.33 -16.43 2.91
C SER A 293 -20.34 -14.92 3.17
N ARG A 294 -20.06 -14.55 4.42
CA ARG A 294 -19.80 -13.18 4.85
C ARG A 294 -18.31 -13.00 5.10
N PHE A 295 -17.83 -11.82 4.79
CA PHE A 295 -16.45 -11.42 5.02
C PHE A 295 -16.41 -10.05 5.68
N LEU A 296 -15.86 -9.99 6.89
CA LEU A 296 -15.69 -8.76 7.67
C LEU A 296 -14.22 -8.37 7.65
N LEU A 297 -13.93 -7.19 7.14
CA LEU A 297 -12.61 -6.57 7.16
C LEU A 297 -12.62 -5.46 8.22
N ALA A 298 -11.85 -5.62 9.29
CA ALA A 298 -11.61 -4.58 10.29
C ALA A 298 -10.16 -4.10 10.21
N CYS A 299 -10.00 -2.79 10.03
CA CYS A 299 -8.70 -2.12 10.00
C CYS A 299 -8.55 -1.28 11.27
N LEU A 300 -7.40 -1.40 11.93
CA LEU A 300 -7.04 -0.66 13.13
C LEU A 300 -5.76 0.14 12.90
N ARG A 301 -5.62 1.29 13.54
CA ARG A 301 -4.42 2.13 13.48
C ARG A 301 -4.06 2.67 14.86
N ILE A 302 -2.78 2.55 15.22
CA ILE A 302 -2.24 2.97 16.52
C ILE A 302 -0.79 3.41 16.35
N GLU A 303 -0.48 4.66 16.66
CA GLU A 303 0.91 5.17 16.73
C GLU A 303 1.79 4.77 15.53
N GLY A 304 1.19 4.75 14.35
CA GLY A 304 1.86 4.39 13.10
C GLY A 304 1.96 2.89 12.81
N THR A 305 1.40 2.00 13.62
CA THR A 305 1.11 0.61 13.25
C THR A 305 -0.30 0.51 12.67
N VAL A 306 -0.44 -0.24 11.58
CA VAL A 306 -1.74 -0.58 10.99
C VAL A 306 -1.96 -2.08 11.05
N VAL A 307 -3.16 -2.49 11.45
CA VAL A 307 -3.56 -3.89 11.58
C VAL A 307 -4.79 -4.14 10.72
N ALA A 308 -4.84 -5.29 10.06
CA ALA A 308 -6.03 -5.79 9.38
C ALA A 308 -6.44 -7.13 10.00
N ILE A 309 -7.68 -7.18 10.46
CA ILE A 309 -8.35 -8.34 11.01
C ILE A 309 -9.44 -8.74 10.02
N THR A 310 -9.37 -9.95 9.49
CA THR A 310 -10.39 -10.46 8.55
C THR A 310 -11.11 -11.63 9.19
N ILE A 311 -12.44 -11.65 9.07
CA ILE A 311 -13.28 -12.74 9.55
C ILE A 311 -14.13 -13.22 8.37
N ARG A 312 -13.96 -14.48 7.98
CA ARG A 312 -14.77 -15.16 6.98
C ARG A 312 -15.59 -16.24 7.66
N ALA A 313 -16.87 -16.34 7.33
CA ALA A 313 -17.69 -17.50 7.72
C ALA A 313 -18.85 -17.70 6.73
N PRO A 314 -19.43 -18.92 6.63
CA PRO A 314 -20.71 -19.11 5.97
C PRO A 314 -21.76 -18.14 6.51
N ALA A 315 -22.63 -17.60 5.67
CA ALA A 315 -23.51 -16.50 6.04
C ALA A 315 -24.39 -16.79 7.27
N ALA A 316 -24.90 -18.02 7.40
CA ALA A 316 -25.69 -18.44 8.56
C ALA A 316 -24.86 -18.46 9.85
N ALA A 317 -23.66 -19.04 9.79
CA ALA A 317 -22.73 -19.08 10.93
C ALA A 317 -22.25 -17.68 11.31
N PHE A 318 -22.02 -16.81 10.33
CA PHE A 318 -21.61 -15.44 10.56
C PHE A 318 -22.64 -14.65 11.37
N GLU A 319 -23.92 -14.76 11.00
CA GLU A 319 -25.00 -14.10 11.75
C GLU A 319 -25.17 -14.69 13.15
N GLN A 320 -25.03 -16.02 13.29
CA GLN A 320 -25.08 -16.68 14.60
C GLN A 320 -23.95 -16.22 15.53
N HIS A 321 -22.74 -16.02 15.00
CA HIS A 321 -21.55 -15.66 15.77
C HIS A 321 -21.21 -14.17 15.75
N ARG A 322 -22.10 -13.32 15.20
CA ARG A 322 -21.87 -11.88 15.06
C ARG A 322 -21.48 -11.20 16.38
N ALA A 323 -22.12 -11.58 17.48
CA ALA A 323 -21.80 -11.05 18.81
C ALA A 323 -20.38 -11.42 19.26
N VAL A 324 -19.92 -12.64 18.94
CA VAL A 324 -18.53 -13.08 19.22
C VAL A 324 -17.54 -12.22 18.47
N TYR A 325 -17.79 -11.92 17.18
CA TYR A 325 -16.88 -11.11 16.37
C TYR A 325 -16.82 -9.66 16.87
N GLN A 326 -17.95 -9.08 17.27
CA GLN A 326 -18.00 -7.76 17.88
C GLN A 326 -17.25 -7.71 19.21
N TRP A 327 -17.43 -8.74 20.05
CA TRP A 327 -16.68 -8.88 21.31
C TRP A 327 -15.17 -9.00 21.07
N LEU A 328 -14.74 -9.82 20.10
CA LEU A 328 -13.33 -10.01 19.76
C LEU A 328 -12.70 -8.69 19.29
N LEU A 329 -13.35 -7.99 18.36
CA LEU A 329 -12.88 -6.70 17.86
C LEU A 329 -12.86 -5.64 18.96
N GLY A 330 -13.88 -5.60 19.81
CA GLY A 330 -13.97 -4.65 20.91
C GLY A 330 -12.92 -4.86 22.03
N ARG A 331 -12.27 -6.02 22.07
CA ARG A 331 -11.24 -6.37 23.07
C ARG A 331 -9.83 -6.43 22.49
N VAL A 332 -9.64 -5.96 21.27
CA VAL A 332 -8.29 -5.81 20.70
C VAL A 332 -7.53 -4.78 21.51
N ASN A 333 -6.36 -5.17 22.00
CA ASN A 333 -5.41 -4.26 22.63
C ASN A 333 -4.11 -4.32 21.84
N ILE A 334 -3.52 -3.18 21.53
CA ILE A 334 -2.21 -3.16 20.88
C ILE A 334 -1.31 -2.41 21.83
N LYS A 335 -0.33 -3.15 22.37
CA LYS A 335 0.77 -2.55 23.08
C LYS A 335 1.62 -1.83 22.04
N PRO A 336 1.98 -0.56 22.26
CA PRO A 336 2.98 0.06 21.42
C PRO A 336 4.23 -0.82 21.49
N VAL A 337 4.63 -1.44 20.37
CA VAL A 337 5.92 -2.18 20.30
C VAL A 337 7.11 -1.22 20.24
N ALA A 338 6.86 0.01 20.67
CA ALA A 338 7.79 1.07 20.93
C ALA A 338 8.41 1.71 19.68
N ALA A 339 8.41 3.04 19.75
CA ALA A 339 9.37 3.90 19.09
C ALA A 339 10.85 3.43 19.24
N GLU A 340 11.16 2.44 20.10
CA GLU A 340 12.46 1.79 20.23
C GLU A 340 12.82 0.87 19.06
N LEU A 341 11.90 0.03 18.56
CA LEU A 341 12.17 -0.73 17.34
C LEU A 341 12.28 0.20 16.14
N TYR A 342 11.49 1.29 16.15
CA TYR A 342 11.58 2.34 15.14
C TYR A 342 12.91 3.10 15.21
N SER A 343 13.39 3.44 16.41
CA SER A 343 14.65 4.16 16.60
C SER A 343 15.85 3.27 16.30
N MET A 344 15.81 1.98 16.65
CA MET A 344 16.85 1.02 16.26
C MET A 344 16.88 0.78 14.75
N ALA A 345 15.72 0.63 14.10
CA ALA A 345 15.65 0.38 12.66
C ALA A 345 16.00 1.63 11.82
N ALA A 346 15.61 2.82 12.28
CA ALA A 346 16.03 4.09 11.70
C ALA A 346 17.53 4.35 11.93
N ALA A 347 18.06 4.02 13.11
CA ALA A 347 19.50 4.11 13.38
C ALA A 347 20.33 3.09 12.57
N SER A 348 19.75 1.95 12.17
CA SER A 348 20.40 0.95 11.32
C SER A 348 20.31 1.23 9.81
N GLY A 349 19.92 2.44 9.40
CA GLY A 349 19.94 2.84 7.99
C GLY A 349 18.77 2.34 7.13
N GLY A 350 17.60 2.10 7.73
CA GLY A 350 16.33 1.87 7.00
C GLY A 350 16.16 0.50 6.30
N ALA A 351 17.23 -0.28 6.15
CA ALA A 351 17.19 -1.57 5.47
C ALA A 351 16.38 -2.66 6.20
N SER A 352 16.26 -2.59 7.53
CA SER A 352 15.52 -3.61 8.32
C SER A 352 14.00 -3.39 8.32
N ILE A 353 13.54 -2.15 8.13
CA ILE A 353 12.10 -1.83 8.05
C ILE A 353 11.50 -2.46 6.79
N ASN A 354 12.17 -2.33 5.66
CA ASN A 354 11.72 -2.90 4.39
C ASN A 354 11.72 -4.44 4.39
N ALA A 355 12.63 -5.08 5.13
CA ALA A 355 12.68 -6.54 5.27
C ALA A 355 11.56 -7.09 6.18
N LEU A 356 11.20 -6.36 7.24
CA LEU A 356 10.05 -6.70 8.08
C LEU A 356 8.73 -6.46 7.34
N GLU A 357 8.68 -5.42 6.49
CA GLU A 357 7.54 -5.12 5.64
C GLU A 357 7.33 -6.18 4.54
N ALA A 358 8.38 -6.60 3.82
CA ALA A 358 8.28 -7.56 2.72
C ALA A 358 7.75 -8.94 3.13
N GLY A 359 7.92 -9.35 4.40
CA GLY A 359 7.40 -10.62 4.91
C GLY A 359 5.90 -10.65 5.23
N VAL A 360 5.21 -9.50 5.20
CA VAL A 360 3.80 -9.35 5.63
C VAL A 360 2.82 -9.29 4.46
N TYR A 361 3.28 -8.95 3.25
CA TYR A 361 2.40 -8.67 2.11
C TYR A 361 1.95 -9.90 1.31
N SER A 362 2.59 -11.07 1.47
CA SER A 362 2.35 -12.24 0.61
C SER A 362 1.10 -13.08 0.91
N VAL A 363 0.38 -12.84 2.02
CA VAL A 363 -0.57 -13.86 2.53
C VAL A 363 -2.04 -13.64 2.19
N SER A 364 -2.49 -12.42 1.89
CA SER A 364 -3.94 -12.14 1.82
C SER A 364 -4.67 -12.79 0.63
N ALA A 365 -3.95 -13.29 -0.39
CA ALA A 365 -4.51 -14.04 -1.52
C ALA A 365 -4.06 -15.52 -1.57
N ALA A 366 -2.92 -15.87 -0.96
CA ALA A 366 -2.31 -17.20 -1.07
C ALA A 366 -2.96 -18.27 -0.18
N SER A 367 -3.80 -17.90 0.79
CA SER A 367 -4.35 -18.84 1.78
C SER A 367 -5.66 -19.54 1.42
N MET A 368 -6.27 -19.18 0.30
CA MET A 368 -7.65 -19.59 -0.02
C MET A 368 -7.77 -20.76 -1.01
N GLY A 369 -6.69 -21.50 -1.29
CA GLY A 369 -6.73 -22.72 -2.10
C GLY A 369 -5.93 -23.85 -1.44
N GLY A 370 -6.59 -24.96 -1.13
CA GLY A 370 -5.92 -26.15 -0.58
C GLY A 370 -5.07 -26.84 -1.64
N GLU A 371 -3.78 -26.51 -1.70
CA GLU A 371 -2.70 -27.28 -2.37
C GLU A 371 -1.32 -26.77 -1.89
N ALA A 372 -1.10 -26.79 -0.58
CA ALA A 372 -0.03 -26.05 0.11
C ALA A 372 1.41 -26.61 -0.02
N VAL A 373 1.69 -27.54 -0.94
CA VAL A 373 3.04 -28.10 -1.13
C VAL A 373 3.68 -27.65 -2.45
N ALA A 374 2.89 -27.33 -3.49
CA ALA A 374 3.41 -26.78 -4.75
C ALA A 374 3.55 -25.24 -4.74
N GLN A 375 2.78 -24.54 -3.88
CA GLN A 375 2.74 -23.07 -3.84
C GLN A 375 3.95 -22.42 -3.12
N ARG A 376 4.73 -23.19 -2.35
CA ARG A 376 5.87 -22.67 -1.57
C ARG A 376 7.03 -22.17 -2.45
N GLU A 377 7.10 -22.60 -3.71
CA GLU A 377 8.01 -22.05 -4.72
C GLU A 377 7.48 -20.77 -5.40
N ALA A 378 6.20 -20.42 -5.23
CA ALA A 378 5.57 -19.30 -5.92
C ALA A 378 5.73 -17.95 -5.21
N ASP A 379 5.97 -17.95 -3.89
CA ASP A 379 6.19 -16.73 -3.09
C ASP A 379 7.67 -16.45 -2.80
N GLY A 380 8.57 -17.29 -3.33
CA GLY A 380 10.00 -17.06 -3.27
C GLY A 380 10.43 -15.96 -4.25
N GLU A 381 11.44 -15.18 -3.86
CA GLU A 381 12.08 -14.24 -4.78
C GLU A 381 12.51 -14.99 -6.06
N PRO A 382 12.24 -14.46 -7.27
CA PRO A 382 12.48 -15.20 -8.49
C PRO A 382 13.96 -15.60 -8.61
N GLY A 383 14.21 -16.91 -8.64
CA GLY A 383 15.55 -17.44 -8.82
C GLY A 383 16.16 -17.07 -10.18
N MET A 384 17.49 -17.18 -10.28
CA MET A 384 18.25 -16.96 -11.50
C MET A 384 17.77 -17.86 -12.65
N VAL A 385 17.51 -19.13 -12.35
CA VAL A 385 16.94 -20.11 -13.28
C VAL A 385 15.52 -20.41 -12.83
N GLY A 386 14.57 -20.31 -13.74
CA GLY A 386 13.17 -20.61 -13.46
C GLY A 386 12.30 -20.44 -14.70
N LEU A 387 11.15 -21.09 -14.70
CA LEU A 387 10.15 -20.95 -15.76
C LEU A 387 9.04 -19.94 -15.41
N SER A 388 9.00 -19.48 -14.16
CA SER A 388 8.00 -18.51 -13.70
C SER A 388 8.33 -17.10 -14.17
N MET A 389 7.33 -16.44 -14.75
CA MET A 389 7.34 -15.01 -15.08
C MET A 389 6.70 -14.15 -13.97
N LYS A 390 6.24 -14.77 -12.88
CA LYS A 390 5.60 -14.07 -11.75
C LYS A 390 6.64 -13.57 -10.76
N GLY A 391 6.30 -12.48 -10.08
CA GLY A 391 7.15 -11.84 -9.10
C GLY A 391 7.89 -10.62 -9.66
N ARG A 392 8.73 -10.06 -8.81
CA ARG A 392 9.53 -8.86 -9.07
C ARG A 392 11.00 -9.18 -8.93
N MET A 393 11.81 -8.54 -9.74
CA MET A 393 13.26 -8.63 -9.63
C MET A 393 13.87 -7.23 -9.58
N GLY A 394 14.47 -6.90 -8.43
CA GLY A 394 15.17 -5.64 -8.23
C GLY A 394 16.33 -5.47 -9.21
N ARG A 395 16.70 -4.21 -9.46
CA ARG A 395 17.68 -3.84 -10.50
C ARG A 395 19.02 -4.58 -10.39
N LEU A 396 19.58 -4.70 -9.18
CA LEU A 396 20.92 -5.28 -9.00
C LEU A 396 20.89 -6.79 -9.25
N ARG A 397 19.82 -7.46 -8.83
CA ARG A 397 19.62 -8.89 -9.12
C ARG A 397 19.41 -9.16 -10.59
N ALA A 398 18.60 -8.34 -11.26
CA ALA A 398 18.39 -8.44 -12.69
C ALA A 398 19.73 -8.33 -13.44
N MET A 399 20.58 -7.35 -13.08
CA MET A 399 21.93 -7.21 -13.64
C MET A 399 22.83 -8.41 -13.31
N ALA A 400 22.90 -8.82 -12.04
CA ALA A 400 23.75 -9.94 -11.62
C ALA A 400 23.35 -11.25 -12.31
N TYR A 401 22.04 -11.51 -12.46
CA TYR A 401 21.51 -12.72 -13.08
C TYR A 401 21.60 -12.69 -14.60
N SER A 402 21.88 -11.54 -15.21
CA SER A 402 22.21 -11.45 -16.64
C SER A 402 23.65 -11.87 -16.95
N ILE A 403 24.57 -11.97 -15.96
CA ILE A 403 25.96 -12.35 -16.22
C ILE A 403 26.08 -13.74 -16.90
N PRO A 404 25.44 -14.82 -16.41
CA PRO A 404 25.57 -16.13 -17.05
C PRO A 404 25.03 -16.13 -18.48
N LEU A 405 23.98 -15.35 -18.76
CA LEU A 405 23.45 -15.19 -20.12
C LEU A 405 24.43 -14.46 -21.02
N PHE A 406 25.10 -13.44 -20.48
CA PHE A 406 26.13 -12.69 -21.19
C PHE A 406 27.33 -13.58 -21.55
N ILE A 407 27.84 -14.34 -20.57
CA ILE A 407 28.94 -15.30 -20.77
C ILE A 407 28.53 -16.38 -21.78
N ALA A 408 27.34 -16.95 -21.66
CA ALA A 408 26.85 -17.98 -22.59
C ALA A 408 26.74 -17.46 -24.02
N THR A 409 26.27 -16.21 -24.20
CA THR A 409 26.19 -15.56 -25.51
C THR A 409 27.58 -15.33 -26.10
N PHE A 410 28.53 -14.83 -25.29
CA PHE A 410 29.90 -14.58 -25.72
C PHE A 410 30.63 -15.88 -26.13
N VAL A 411 30.54 -16.92 -25.29
CA VAL A 411 31.12 -18.24 -25.58
C VAL A 411 30.46 -18.87 -26.82
N GLY A 412 29.13 -18.76 -26.95
CA GLY A 412 28.40 -19.23 -28.12
C GLY A 412 28.82 -18.53 -29.41
N GLY A 413 29.07 -17.22 -29.37
CA GLY A 413 29.58 -16.45 -30.50
C GLY A 413 30.98 -16.89 -30.94
N ILE A 414 31.90 -17.09 -29.99
CA ILE A 414 33.24 -17.62 -30.30
C ILE A 414 33.16 -19.02 -30.90
N ALA A 415 32.36 -19.91 -30.29
CA ALA A 415 32.20 -21.27 -30.80
C ALA A 415 31.62 -21.28 -32.22
N ALA A 416 30.62 -20.45 -32.50
CA ALA A 416 30.05 -20.31 -33.84
C ALA A 416 31.09 -19.81 -34.87
N ALA A 417 31.93 -18.84 -34.49
CA ALA A 417 33.00 -18.34 -35.34
C ALA A 417 34.07 -19.40 -35.65
N LEU A 418 34.42 -20.23 -34.67
CA LEU A 418 35.43 -21.29 -34.83
C LEU A 418 34.93 -22.48 -35.68
N VAL A 419 33.66 -22.85 -35.54
CA VAL A 419 33.07 -23.97 -36.29
C VAL A 419 32.76 -23.58 -37.74
N GLY A 420 32.40 -22.31 -37.99
CA GLY A 420 32.03 -21.81 -39.31
C GLY A 420 30.73 -22.44 -39.85
N PHE A 421 30.42 -22.16 -41.11
CA PHE A 421 29.17 -22.61 -41.75
C PHE A 421 29.18 -24.09 -42.19
N SER A 422 30.30 -24.79 -42.04
CA SER A 422 30.46 -26.20 -42.45
C SER A 422 30.06 -27.21 -41.37
N ALA A 423 29.43 -26.74 -40.28
CA ALA A 423 28.99 -27.60 -39.19
C ALA A 423 27.96 -28.65 -39.65
N GLY A 424 28.00 -29.84 -39.04
CA GLY A 424 26.92 -30.83 -39.23
C GLY A 424 25.60 -30.35 -38.63
N VAL A 425 24.48 -30.86 -39.16
CA VAL A 425 23.10 -30.54 -38.72
C VAL A 425 22.93 -30.60 -37.20
N ALA A 426 23.56 -31.57 -36.53
CA ALA A 426 23.52 -31.71 -35.08
C ALA A 426 24.04 -30.47 -34.32
N VAL A 427 25.11 -29.83 -34.80
CA VAL A 427 25.67 -28.62 -34.17
C VAL A 427 24.69 -27.45 -34.30
N TYR A 428 24.04 -27.30 -35.45
CA TYR A 428 23.02 -26.27 -35.64
C TYR A 428 21.79 -26.48 -34.76
N VAL A 429 21.33 -27.73 -34.60
CA VAL A 429 20.19 -28.04 -33.73
C VAL A 429 20.53 -27.69 -32.27
N VAL A 430 21.70 -28.11 -31.78
CA VAL A 430 22.12 -27.79 -30.40
C VAL A 430 22.31 -26.28 -30.22
N GLY A 431 22.98 -25.61 -31.15
CA GLY A 431 23.17 -24.15 -31.11
C GLY A 431 21.84 -23.39 -31.10
N GLY A 432 20.88 -23.83 -31.92
CA GLY A 432 19.53 -23.26 -31.95
C GLY A 432 18.79 -23.42 -30.62
N LEU A 433 18.85 -24.61 -30.00
CA LEU A 433 18.23 -24.84 -28.69
C LEU A 433 18.86 -23.98 -27.57
N VAL A 434 20.19 -23.85 -27.57
CA VAL A 434 20.89 -22.97 -26.62
C VAL A 434 20.49 -21.51 -26.84
N ALA A 435 20.39 -21.05 -28.09
CA ALA A 435 19.95 -19.69 -28.39
C ALA A 435 18.51 -19.42 -27.92
N ILE A 436 17.60 -20.38 -28.10
CA ILE A 436 16.22 -20.30 -27.60
C ILE A 436 16.19 -20.23 -26.07
N ALA A 437 16.99 -21.03 -25.38
CA ALA A 437 17.07 -21.00 -23.92
C ALA A 437 17.60 -19.66 -23.40
N ILE A 438 18.65 -19.12 -24.01
CA ILE A 438 19.20 -17.80 -23.68
C ILE A 438 18.16 -16.70 -23.91
N LEU A 439 17.47 -16.74 -25.06
CA LEU A 439 16.41 -15.78 -25.39
C LEU A 439 15.28 -15.83 -24.35
N TYR A 440 14.81 -17.03 -24.00
CA TYR A 440 13.76 -17.21 -23.00
C TYR A 440 14.15 -16.63 -21.63
N LEU A 441 15.36 -16.94 -21.14
CA LEU A 441 15.84 -16.43 -19.87
C LEU A 441 16.04 -14.91 -19.89
N SER A 442 16.47 -14.35 -21.02
CA SER A 442 16.60 -12.91 -21.21
C SER A 442 15.24 -12.20 -21.15
N ILE A 443 14.24 -12.76 -21.85
CA ILE A 443 12.84 -12.27 -21.79
C ILE A 443 12.32 -12.36 -20.37
N ARG A 444 12.59 -13.48 -19.67
CA ARG A 444 12.14 -13.68 -18.29
C ARG A 444 12.67 -12.59 -17.36
N LEU A 445 13.98 -12.35 -17.37
CA LEU A 445 14.58 -11.31 -16.52
C LEU A 445 14.00 -9.93 -16.84
N MET A 446 13.76 -9.64 -18.11
CA MET A 446 13.14 -8.39 -18.55
C MET A 446 11.70 -8.23 -18.03
N VAL A 447 10.88 -9.28 -18.13
CA VAL A 447 9.51 -9.28 -17.59
C VAL A 447 9.52 -9.03 -16.08
N LEU A 448 10.35 -9.76 -15.33
CA LEU A 448 10.46 -9.60 -13.87
C LEU A 448 10.98 -8.22 -13.48
N ARG A 449 11.83 -7.62 -14.32
CA ARG A 449 12.28 -6.24 -14.13
C ARG A 449 11.19 -5.22 -14.43
N MET A 450 10.39 -5.43 -15.47
CA MET A 450 9.23 -4.58 -15.77
C MET A 450 8.19 -4.64 -14.65
N HIS A 451 7.96 -5.84 -14.12
CA HIS A 451 7.09 -6.03 -12.95
C HIS A 451 7.57 -5.22 -11.74
N ASP A 452 8.88 -5.11 -11.51
CA ASP A 452 9.42 -4.33 -10.41
C ASP A 452 9.13 -2.82 -10.50
N VAL A 453 8.98 -2.29 -11.72
CA VAL A 453 8.55 -0.91 -11.99
C VAL A 453 7.03 -0.79 -12.21
N ASN A 454 6.27 -1.82 -11.84
CA ASN A 454 4.82 -1.93 -11.96
C ASN A 454 4.31 -1.81 -13.42
N LEU A 455 5.12 -2.29 -14.38
CA LEU A 455 4.78 -2.35 -15.80
C LEU A 455 4.55 -3.80 -16.24
N SER A 456 3.60 -3.98 -17.17
CA SER A 456 3.29 -5.28 -17.76
C SER A 456 4.36 -5.78 -18.72
N GLY A 457 4.82 -7.03 -18.58
CA GLY A 457 5.74 -7.65 -19.55
C GLY A 457 5.21 -7.72 -21.00
N LYS A 458 3.92 -7.48 -21.24
CA LYS A 458 3.31 -7.47 -22.58
C LYS A 458 3.93 -6.45 -23.53
N TRP A 459 4.54 -5.38 -23.00
CA TRP A 459 5.27 -4.40 -23.81
C TRP A 459 6.40 -5.02 -24.62
N LEU A 460 6.99 -6.11 -24.14
CA LEU A 460 8.03 -6.85 -24.88
C LEU A 460 7.49 -7.51 -26.14
N ILE A 461 6.23 -7.93 -26.16
CA ILE A 461 5.61 -8.54 -27.35
C ILE A 461 5.57 -7.53 -28.50
N GLY A 462 5.14 -6.29 -28.22
CA GLY A 462 5.09 -5.23 -29.23
C GLY A 462 6.47 -4.92 -29.79
N LEU A 463 7.49 -4.92 -28.93
CA LEU A 463 8.87 -4.74 -29.34
C LEU A 463 9.39 -5.90 -30.21
N PHE A 464 9.20 -7.15 -29.79
CA PHE A 464 9.62 -8.30 -30.59
C PHE A 464 8.91 -8.35 -31.94
N ALA A 465 7.60 -8.04 -31.96
CA ALA A 465 6.83 -7.93 -33.20
C ALA A 465 7.41 -6.84 -34.12
N ALA A 466 7.79 -5.67 -33.56
CA ALA A 466 8.45 -4.62 -34.32
C ALA A 466 9.80 -5.09 -34.89
N MET A 467 10.64 -5.78 -34.09
CA MET A 467 11.91 -6.32 -34.58
C MET A 467 11.71 -7.34 -35.72
N MET A 468 10.75 -8.26 -35.57
CA MET A 468 10.43 -9.25 -36.61
C MET A 468 9.92 -8.60 -37.89
N LEU A 469 9.01 -7.62 -37.76
CA LEU A 469 8.47 -6.87 -38.89
C LEU A 469 9.60 -6.13 -39.64
N MET A 470 10.52 -5.51 -38.91
CA MET A 470 11.64 -4.78 -39.53
C MET A 470 12.67 -5.71 -40.18
N GLY A 471 12.91 -6.90 -39.62
CA GLY A 471 13.72 -7.94 -40.25
C GLY A 471 13.14 -8.42 -41.58
N ALA A 472 11.80 -8.48 -41.70
CA ALA A 472 11.12 -8.88 -42.93
C ALA A 472 11.33 -7.92 -44.12
N PHE A 473 11.76 -6.68 -43.86
CA PHE A 473 12.04 -5.68 -44.91
C PHE A 473 13.50 -5.68 -45.41
N ASP A 474 14.33 -6.66 -45.00
CA ASP A 474 15.75 -6.82 -45.37
C ASP A 474 16.62 -5.55 -45.16
N LYS A 475 16.20 -4.67 -44.25
CA LYS A 475 16.96 -3.47 -43.89
C LYS A 475 17.90 -3.77 -42.72
N LYS A 476 19.04 -4.41 -43.02
CA LYS A 476 20.06 -4.79 -42.04
C LYS A 476 20.50 -3.62 -41.14
N GLU A 477 20.69 -2.44 -41.72
CA GLU A 477 21.03 -1.23 -40.97
C GLU A 477 19.96 -0.85 -39.95
N PHE A 478 18.69 -0.97 -40.32
CA PHE A 478 17.60 -0.67 -39.41
C PHE A 478 17.54 -1.68 -38.26
N MET A 479 17.75 -2.97 -38.55
CA MET A 479 17.78 -4.00 -37.52
C MET A 479 18.90 -3.75 -36.50
N ALA A 480 20.08 -3.33 -36.96
CA ALA A 480 21.19 -2.96 -36.08
C ALA A 480 20.83 -1.75 -35.19
N VAL A 481 20.25 -0.70 -35.76
CA VAL A 481 19.80 0.49 -35.00
C VAL A 481 18.71 0.12 -33.98
N ALA A 482 17.72 -0.68 -34.38
CA ALA A 482 16.64 -1.12 -33.49
C ALA A 482 17.17 -1.96 -32.32
N LEU A 483 18.11 -2.87 -32.59
CA LEU A 483 18.77 -3.67 -31.56
C LEU A 483 19.60 -2.80 -30.62
N ALA A 484 20.32 -1.80 -31.14
CA ALA A 484 21.09 -0.86 -30.33
C ALA A 484 20.19 0.00 -29.42
N LEU A 485 19.10 0.55 -29.97
CA LEU A 485 18.12 1.33 -29.20
C LEU A 485 17.44 0.48 -28.12
N PHE A 486 17.10 -0.77 -28.43
CA PHE A 486 16.53 -1.68 -27.45
C PHE A 486 17.53 -2.00 -26.33
N SER A 487 18.77 -2.34 -26.69
CA SER A 487 19.83 -2.67 -25.74
C SER A 487 20.15 -1.45 -24.84
N PHE A 488 20.18 -0.25 -25.41
CA PHE A 488 20.36 0.98 -24.65
C PHE A 488 19.16 1.30 -23.74
N GLY A 489 17.93 1.21 -24.27
CA GLY A 489 16.72 1.48 -23.51
C GLY A 489 16.54 0.52 -22.32
N THR A 490 16.83 -0.77 -22.54
CA THR A 490 16.82 -1.76 -21.46
C THR A 490 17.89 -1.47 -20.42
N MET A 491 19.10 -1.08 -20.83
CA MET A 491 20.15 -0.67 -19.91
C MET A 491 19.74 0.54 -19.06
N LEU A 492 19.11 1.57 -19.66
CA LEU A 492 18.56 2.71 -18.91
C LEU A 492 17.51 2.27 -17.89
N VAL A 493 16.59 1.38 -18.27
CA VAL A 493 15.57 0.84 -17.36
C VAL A 493 16.21 0.02 -16.24
N TYR A 494 17.25 -0.76 -16.52
CA TYR A 494 17.94 -1.54 -15.51
C TYR A 494 18.72 -0.64 -14.54
N CYS A 495 19.48 0.32 -15.05
CA CYS A 495 20.41 1.09 -14.24
C CYS A 495 19.75 2.28 -13.53
N LEU A 496 18.87 3.02 -14.22
CA LEU A 496 18.45 4.35 -13.78
C LEU A 496 17.06 4.38 -13.16
N VAL A 497 16.17 3.48 -13.56
CA VAL A 497 14.79 3.48 -13.03
C VAL A 497 14.77 2.73 -11.69
N PRO A 498 14.45 3.35 -10.56
CA PRO A 498 14.28 2.60 -9.31
C PRO A 498 13.05 1.68 -9.41
N GLY A 499 13.08 0.56 -8.67
CA GLY A 499 11.88 -0.24 -8.45
C GLY A 499 10.82 0.56 -7.71
N THR A 500 9.56 0.13 -7.80
CA THR A 500 8.46 0.76 -7.05
C THR A 500 8.49 0.35 -5.59
N ASP A 501 8.52 1.31 -4.67
CA ASP A 501 8.38 1.03 -3.24
C ASP A 501 6.90 0.76 -2.91
N GLY A 502 6.61 -0.28 -2.13
CA GLY A 502 5.26 -0.59 -1.66
C GLY A 502 4.39 -1.43 -2.62
N GLU A 503 3.08 -1.14 -2.64
CA GLU A 503 2.05 -1.92 -3.34
C GLU A 503 2.30 -1.95 -4.86
N ASN A 504 2.43 -3.16 -5.42
CA ASN A 504 2.70 -3.41 -6.83
C ASN A 504 1.85 -4.59 -7.31
N GLY A 505 1.29 -4.50 -8.52
CA GLY A 505 0.38 -5.52 -9.05
C GLY A 505 1.02 -6.88 -9.36
N TYR A 506 2.35 -6.98 -9.28
CA TYR A 506 3.15 -8.15 -9.65
C TYR A 506 3.87 -8.81 -8.47
N GLY A 507 3.67 -8.32 -7.24
CA GLY A 507 4.18 -8.93 -6.02
C GLY A 507 4.89 -7.95 -5.07
N ASP A 508 5.46 -8.50 -4.02
CA ASP A 508 6.10 -7.73 -2.96
C ASP A 508 7.46 -7.17 -3.39
N ALA A 509 7.89 -6.10 -2.70
CA ALA A 509 9.20 -5.51 -2.95
C ALA A 509 10.31 -6.56 -2.79
N THR A 510 11.32 -6.49 -3.64
CA THR A 510 12.47 -7.40 -3.52
C THR A 510 13.21 -7.12 -2.21
N GLY A 511 13.61 -8.19 -1.52
CA GLY A 511 14.37 -8.08 -0.28
C GLY A 511 15.75 -7.45 -0.50
N PRO A 512 16.47 -7.14 0.59
CA PRO A 512 17.80 -6.56 0.51
C PRO A 512 18.76 -7.42 -0.33
N ASP A 513 19.58 -6.76 -1.13
CA ASP A 513 20.55 -7.44 -2.00
C ASP A 513 21.78 -7.92 -1.23
N SER A 514 22.17 -9.17 -1.47
CA SER A 514 23.40 -9.74 -0.92
C SER A 514 24.64 -9.07 -1.53
N THR A 515 25.79 -9.18 -0.85
CA THR A 515 27.07 -8.67 -1.36
C THR A 515 27.42 -9.27 -2.72
N LEU A 516 27.11 -10.55 -2.94
CA LEU A 516 27.36 -11.23 -4.21
C LEU A 516 26.54 -10.61 -5.35
N VAL A 517 25.27 -10.26 -5.10
CA VAL A 517 24.41 -9.57 -6.08
C VAL A 517 25.00 -8.20 -6.43
N LYS A 518 25.48 -7.44 -5.44
CA LYS A 518 26.09 -6.12 -5.67
C LYS A 518 27.36 -6.22 -6.52
N VAL A 519 28.24 -7.17 -6.20
CA VAL A 519 29.47 -7.43 -6.98
C VAL A 519 29.13 -7.89 -8.39
N GLY A 520 28.16 -8.80 -8.54
CA GLY A 520 27.69 -9.27 -9.84
C GLY A 520 27.11 -8.13 -10.69
N ALA A 521 26.30 -7.25 -10.11
CA ALA A 521 25.77 -6.09 -10.82
C ALA A 521 26.89 -5.15 -11.30
N GLY A 522 27.93 -4.91 -10.48
CA GLY A 522 29.10 -4.13 -10.88
C GLY A 522 29.87 -4.76 -12.04
N LEU A 523 30.08 -6.09 -12.00
CA LEU A 523 30.74 -6.83 -13.08
C LEU A 523 29.92 -6.79 -14.38
N PHE A 524 28.59 -6.92 -14.30
CA PHE A 524 27.70 -6.80 -15.45
C PHE A 524 27.84 -5.45 -16.14
N ILE A 525 27.84 -4.35 -15.37
CA ILE A 525 28.02 -2.99 -15.92
C ILE A 525 29.38 -2.86 -16.63
N LEU A 526 30.45 -3.39 -16.05
CA LEU A 526 31.78 -3.37 -16.66
C LEU A 526 31.81 -4.14 -17.99
N MET A 527 31.30 -5.38 -18.01
CA MET A 527 31.25 -6.22 -19.21
C MET A 527 30.44 -5.55 -20.33
N TYR A 528 29.30 -4.96 -19.96
CA TYR A 528 28.45 -4.24 -20.91
C TYR A 528 29.16 -3.00 -21.48
N GLY A 529 29.84 -2.22 -20.63
CA GLY A 529 30.64 -1.07 -21.05
C GLY A 529 31.77 -1.43 -22.03
N VAL A 530 32.49 -2.52 -21.77
CA VAL A 530 33.53 -3.03 -22.68
C VAL A 530 32.94 -3.43 -24.03
N THR A 531 31.77 -4.07 -24.02
CA THR A 531 31.10 -4.53 -25.25
C THR A 531 30.60 -3.35 -26.09
N LEU A 532 30.03 -2.33 -25.45
CA LEU A 532 29.66 -1.10 -26.14
C LEU A 532 30.88 -0.39 -26.75
N LEU A 533 32.00 -0.32 -26.01
CA LEU A 533 33.22 0.30 -26.52
C LEU A 533 33.76 -0.45 -27.74
N GLY A 534 33.76 -1.79 -27.70
CA GLY A 534 34.18 -2.63 -28.82
C GLY A 534 33.26 -2.57 -30.05
N GLN A 535 32.01 -2.10 -29.91
CA GLN A 535 31.12 -1.85 -31.05
C GLN A 535 31.35 -0.47 -31.69
N LEU A 536 31.98 0.47 -30.97
CA LEU A 536 32.28 1.81 -31.46
C LEU A 536 33.64 1.92 -32.14
N THR A 537 34.56 0.99 -31.85
CA THR A 537 35.88 0.84 -32.51
C THR A 537 35.78 -0.11 -33.68
#